data_AF-A0A1F9NXR5-F1
#
_entry.id   AF-A0A1F9NXR5-F1
#
_cell.length_a   1.000
_cell.length_b   1.000
_cell.length_c   1.000
_cell.angle_alpha   90.00
_cell.angle_beta   90.00
_cell.angle_gamma   90.00
#
_symmetry.space_group_name_H-M   'P 1'
#
loop_
_entity.id
_entity.type
_entity.pdbx_description
1 polymer ?
#
loop_
_entity_poly.entity_id
_entity_poly.type
_entity_poly.pdbx_seq_one_letter_code
_entity_poly.pdbx_strand_id
1 'polypeptide(L)'
;MIGGTEMSLKRQLKEFDASRKRPPEVTAILRRGIEDVMASGAAGLRIGERAPDFALPNQRGETVRLSERLSRGPVVLNFYRGVW
;
A
#
# COMPACT_ATOMS: atom_id res chain seq x y z
N MET A 1 28.62 23.36 -7.27
CA MET A 1 27.43 24.00 -6.67
C MET A 1 26.31 24.00 -7.71
N ILE A 2 25.31 23.13 -7.55
CA ILE A 2 23.96 23.26 -8.11
C ILE A 2 23.07 22.34 -7.27
N GLY A 3 22.63 22.86 -6.13
CA GLY A 3 21.64 22.22 -5.28
C GLY A 3 20.26 22.54 -5.84
N GLY A 4 19.66 21.59 -6.55
CA GLY A 4 18.23 21.61 -6.82
C GLY A 4 17.51 21.31 -5.51
N THR A 5 16.54 22.15 -5.14
CA THR A 5 15.60 21.91 -4.04
C THR A 5 14.75 20.67 -4.33
N GLU A 6 15.32 19.48 -4.09
CA GLU A 6 14.60 18.21 -4.19
C GLU A 6 13.91 17.96 -2.85
N MET A 7 12.58 18.02 -2.86
CA MET A 7 11.76 17.77 -1.67
C MET A 7 11.85 16.28 -1.32
N SER A 8 12.23 15.95 -0.08
CA SER A 8 12.22 14.56 0.40
C SER A 8 10.85 13.92 0.14
N LEU A 9 10.84 12.65 -0.30
CA LEU A 9 9.62 11.85 -0.49
C LEU A 9 8.69 11.91 0.74
N LYS A 10 9.27 11.91 1.94
CA LYS A 10 8.52 12.01 3.20
C LYS A 10 7.72 13.33 3.29
N ARG A 11 8.28 14.42 2.77
CA ARG A 11 7.64 15.74 2.73
C ARG A 11 6.54 15.78 1.66
N GLN A 12 6.82 15.25 0.47
CA GLN A 12 5.84 15.15 -0.61
C GLN A 12 4.59 14.37 -0.18
N LEU A 13 4.76 13.25 0.53
CA LEU A 13 3.64 12.45 1.06
C LEU A 13 2.81 13.25 2.07
N LYS A 14 3.46 13.99 2.97
CA LYS A 14 2.78 14.80 3.99
C LYS A 14 1.97 15.94 3.37
N GLU A 15 2.53 16.62 2.37
CA GLU A 15 1.85 17.69 1.64
C GLU A 15 0.67 17.15 0.82
N PHE A 16 0.84 16.00 0.16
CA PHE A 16 -0.24 15.33 -0.56
C PHE A 16 -1.41 14.97 0.37
N ASP A 17 -1.12 14.34 1.52
CA ASP A 17 -2.17 14.00 2.49
C ASP A 17 -2.91 15.23 3.02
N ALA A 18 -2.19 16.33 3.31
CA ALA A 18 -2.80 17.58 3.77
C ALA A 18 -3.69 18.24 2.70
N SER A 19 -3.38 18.03 1.41
CA SER A 19 -4.18 18.59 0.31
C SER A 19 -5.53 17.87 0.09
N ARG A 20 -5.73 16.69 0.69
CA ARG A 20 -6.96 15.92 0.53
C ARG A 20 -8.11 16.54 1.32
N LYS A 21 -8.99 17.24 0.60
CA LYS A 21 -10.26 17.76 1.14
C LYS A 21 -11.30 16.64 1.19
N ARG A 22 -11.43 15.98 2.34
CA ARG A 22 -12.47 14.96 2.58
C ARG A 22 -13.59 15.54 3.44
N PRO A 23 -14.87 15.39 3.05
CA PRO A 23 -15.98 15.72 3.94
C PRO A 23 -15.89 14.96 5.27
N PRO A 24 -16.37 15.54 6.40
CA PRO A 24 -16.33 14.88 7.70
C PRO A 24 -17.02 13.50 7.72
N GLU A 25 -18.14 13.37 6.99
CA GLU A 25 -18.89 12.12 6.86
C GLU A 25 -18.03 10.99 6.23
N VAL A 26 -17.40 11.28 5.10
CA VAL A 26 -16.50 10.33 4.41
C VAL A 26 -15.36 9.92 5.34
N THR A 27 -14.82 10.86 6.11
CA THR A 27 -13.77 10.58 7.09
C THR A 27 -14.26 9.65 8.21
N ALA A 28 -15.50 9.85 8.68
CA ALA A 28 -16.11 8.99 9.69
C ALA A 28 -16.34 7.56 9.19
N ILE A 29 -16.78 7.38 7.93
CA ILE A 29 -16.95 6.07 7.30
C ILE A 29 -15.61 5.33 7.22
N LEU A 30 -14.57 6.02 6.74
CA LEU A 30 -13.23 5.43 6.63
C LEU A 30 -12.67 5.01 7.99
N ARG A 31 -12.86 5.84 9.01
CA ARG A 31 -12.44 5.53 10.38
C ARG A 31 -13.14 4.27 10.90
N ARG A 32 -14.46 4.17 10.74
CA ARG A 32 -15.22 2.97 11.15
C ARG A 32 -14.71 1.71 10.46
N GLY A 33 -14.48 1.76 9.14
CA GLY A 33 -13.95 0.60 8.41
C GLY A 33 -12.55 0.17 8.88
N ILE A 34 -11.72 1.11 9.34
CA ILE A 34 -10.42 0.78 9.95
C ILE A 34 -10.63 0.10 11.32
N GLU A 35 -11.52 0.66 12.15
CA GLU A 35 -11.85 0.11 13.47
C GLU A 35 -12.41 -1.33 13.36
N ASP A 36 -13.29 -1.59 12.39
CA ASP A 36 -13.86 -2.92 12.14
C ASP A 36 -12.79 -3.94 11.76
N VAL A 37 -11.85 -3.56 10.88
CA VAL A 37 -10.72 -4.43 10.49
C VAL A 37 -9.84 -4.73 11.71
N MET A 38 -9.53 -3.73 12.53
CA MET A 38 -8.72 -3.93 13.74
C MET A 38 -9.44 -4.85 14.75
N ALA A 39 -10.76 -4.68 14.92
CA ALA A 39 -11.57 -5.50 15.80
C ALA A 39 -11.72 -6.95 15.31
N SER A 40 -11.65 -7.18 13.99
CA SER A 40 -11.74 -8.53 13.40
C SER A 40 -10.56 -9.44 13.76
N GLY A 41 -9.49 -8.90 14.34
CA GLY A 41 -8.27 -9.64 14.61
C GLY A 41 -7.41 -9.86 13.36
N ALA A 42 -7.76 -9.25 12.23
CA ALA A 42 -6.94 -9.23 11.03
C ALA A 42 -5.62 -8.50 11.29
N ALA A 43 -4.58 -9.26 11.62
CA ALA A 43 -3.23 -8.75 11.79
C ALA A 43 -2.47 -8.80 10.46
N GLY A 44 -2.01 -7.65 9.99
CA GLY A 44 -1.04 -7.58 8.89
C GLY A 44 0.35 -8.04 9.33
N LEU A 45 1.26 -8.18 8.36
CA LEU A 45 2.67 -8.46 8.62
C LEU A 45 3.34 -7.28 9.32
N ARG A 46 4.23 -7.57 10.26
CA ARG A 46 5.10 -6.57 10.90
C ARG A 46 6.35 -6.32 10.05
N ILE A 47 7.00 -5.18 10.29
CA ILE A 47 8.28 -4.87 9.65
C ILE A 47 9.31 -5.96 10.00
N GLY A 48 9.98 -6.46 8.97
CA GLY A 48 10.96 -7.54 9.09
C GLY A 48 10.37 -8.95 8.97
N GLU A 49 9.05 -9.10 9.00
CA GLU A 49 8.43 -10.40 8.74
C GLU A 49 8.48 -10.76 7.26
N ARG A 50 8.71 -12.05 7.01
CA ARG A 50 8.67 -12.59 5.66
C ARG A 50 7.24 -12.62 5.17
N ALA A 51 6.99 -12.02 4.01
CA ALA A 51 5.70 -12.14 3.33
C ALA A 51 5.42 -13.61 2.96
N PRO A 52 4.20 -14.13 3.22
CA PRO A 52 3.78 -15.43 2.73
C PRO A 52 3.90 -15.51 1.21
N ASP A 53 4.37 -16.65 0.70
CA ASP A 53 4.38 -16.87 -0.75
C ASP A 53 2.93 -16.98 -1.26
N PHE A 54 2.70 -16.50 -2.46
CA PHE A 54 1.43 -16.66 -3.16
C PHE A 54 1.70 -16.95 -4.63
N ALA A 55 0.71 -17.55 -5.29
CA ALA A 55 0.67 -17.74 -6.73
C ALA A 55 -0.70 -17.31 -7.23
N LEU A 56 -0.77 -16.20 -7.97
CA LEU A 56 -2.02 -15.63 -8.46
C LEU A 56 -1.91 -15.33 -9.96
N PRO A 57 -2.99 -15.49 -10.75
CA PRO A 57 -2.98 -15.10 -12.14
C PRO A 57 -2.86 -13.58 -12.27
N ASN A 58 -2.08 -13.12 -13.25
CA ASN A 58 -2.10 -11.73 -13.67
C ASN A 58 -3.28 -11.46 -14.64
N GLN A 59 -3.37 -10.24 -15.17
CA GLN A 59 -4.43 -9.83 -16.10
C GLN A 59 -4.47 -10.60 -17.42
N ARG A 60 -3.42 -11.36 -17.76
CA ARG A 60 -3.36 -12.24 -18.93
C ARG A 60 -3.63 -13.71 -18.58
N GLY A 61 -3.94 -14.02 -17.32
CA GLY A 61 -4.10 -15.39 -16.83
C GLY A 61 -2.78 -16.11 -16.53
N GLU A 62 -1.64 -15.43 -16.64
CA GLU A 62 -0.32 -16.01 -16.35
C GLU A 62 -0.10 -16.05 -14.83
N THR A 63 0.25 -17.20 -14.28
CA THR A 63 0.55 -17.32 -12.84
C THR A 63 1.80 -16.52 -12.47
N VAL A 64 1.66 -15.64 -11.49
CA VAL A 64 2.77 -14.89 -10.87
C VAL A 64 2.96 -15.40 -9.45
N ARG A 65 4.18 -15.85 -9.15
CA ARG A 65 4.60 -16.26 -7.82
C ARG A 65 5.49 -15.23 -7.15
N LEU A 66 5.25 -14.92 -5.87
CA LEU A 66 6.04 -13.92 -5.14
C LEU A 66 7.52 -14.32 -5.03
N SER A 67 7.79 -15.58 -4.66
CA SER A 67 9.16 -16.09 -4.51
C SER A 67 9.98 -16.03 -5.80
N GLU A 68 9.37 -16.26 -6.96
CA GLU A 68 10.03 -16.11 -8.28
C GLU A 68 10.33 -14.66 -8.66
N ARG A 69 9.56 -13.70 -8.15
CA ARG A 69 9.83 -12.27 -8.35
C ARG A 69 10.94 -11.80 -7.41
N LEU A 70 10.91 -12.25 -6.15
CA LEU A 70 11.93 -11.93 -5.16
C LEU A 70 13.31 -12.47 -5.54
N SER A 71 13.41 -13.61 -6.24
CA SER A 71 14.69 -14.13 -6.72
C SER A 71 15.36 -13.23 -7.78
N ARG A 72 14.59 -12.35 -8.42
CA ARG A 72 15.08 -11.39 -9.43
C ARG A 72 15.39 -10.02 -8.83
N GLY A 73 14.92 -9.73 -7.62
CA GLY A 73 15.18 -8.47 -6.93
C GLY A 73 14.06 -8.04 -5.97
N PRO A 74 14.18 -6.85 -5.38
CA PRO A 74 13.17 -6.30 -4.49
C PRO A 74 11.80 -6.16 -5.16
N VAL A 75 10.74 -6.42 -4.40
CA VAL A 75 9.35 -6.32 -4.89
C VAL A 75 8.59 -5.29 -4.05
N VAL A 76 7.85 -4.40 -4.73
CA VAL A 76 6.82 -3.56 -4.11
C VAL A 76 5.47 -4.18 -4.44
N LEU A 77 4.75 -4.64 -3.41
CA LEU A 77 3.38 -5.16 -3.54
C LEU A 77 2.38 -4.09 -3.13
N ASN A 78 1.43 -3.77 -4.01
CA ASN A 78 0.39 -2.77 -3.75
C ASN A 78 -0.99 -3.42 -3.88
N PHE A 79 -1.81 -3.29 -2.84
CA PHE A 79 -3.21 -3.73 -2.86
C PHE A 79 -4.09 -2.56 -3.29
N TYR A 80 -4.58 -2.61 -4.53
CA TYR A 80 -5.50 -1.63 -5.05
C TYR A 80 -6.95 -2.10 -4.86
N ARG A 81 -7.78 -1.30 -4.17
CA ARG A 81 -9.23 -1.53 -4.05
C ARG A 81 -9.96 -0.55 -4.96
N GLY A 82 -10.58 -1.05 -6.03
CA GLY A 82 -11.32 -0.26 -7.01
C GLY A 82 -11.62 -1.06 -8.28
N VAL A 83 -12.38 -0.48 -9.19
CA VAL A 83 -12.64 -1.03 -10.52
C VAL A 83 -11.66 -0.38 -11.50
N TRP A 84 -11.14 -1.17 -12.44
CA TRP A 84 -10.36 -0.69 -13.59
C TRP A 84 -11.27 -0.02 -14.62
#